data_AF-W6Q689-F1
#
_entry.id   AF-W6Q689-F1
#
_cell.length_a   1.000
_cell.length_b   1.000
_cell.length_c   1.000
_cell.angle_alpha   90.00
_cell.angle_beta   90.00
_cell.angle_gamma   90.00
#
_symmetry.space_group_name_H-M   'P 1'
#
loop_
_entity.id
_entity.type
_entity.pdbx_description
1 polymer ?
#
loop_
_entity_poly.entity_id
_entity_poly.type
_entity_poly.pdbx_seq_one_letter_code
_entity_poly.pdbx_strand_id
1 'polypeptide(L)'
;MPQREVCPKGYSQVPQATDQEASVHLRSSTKSKSAFDFTFEAIRPNLFRATFASTEHPIPPYPSVTKPEINLQGANVFTKEGPSSKTIDVAGVTASIDWEYTPVVKLSWIGSEKPLHKDLSLRSYIVDGEGVANYSVHDRECLHVGLGEKAAPMDLTGRQFQLSATDSFGYDVYNTDPLYKHIPLLIKASAEGCVAIFSTTHSRGLWSVGAEIDGLWGHFKVYRQDHGGIEQYYIVGKTIKDVVRSYAELVGFPILVPRWAYGYISGGYKYTMLDEPQKAHLALLEFAEKLKQHGIPCSAHQMSSGYSIAETEPKVRNVFTWNRERFPDPQDWIAKMHQYGIRLLTNIKPFLLASHPDFQKLVDAGGFFKDAENQPGYMRLWSAGGATGGDGAHIDFTSAEAFKWWYDGVQSLQKVGIDGMWNDNNEYTLPDDDWTMSLNEPTVADAAAKDVKNSVGLWGRALHTELMGKSSHDALQDMEPKLRPFVLTRSATQDSQAKPPTPGDRHLRNTS
;
A
#
# COMPACT_ATOMS: atom_id res chain seq x y z
N MET A 1 -5.09 -0.41 -25.55
CA MET A 1 -5.31 -1.62 -24.72
C MET A 1 -6.45 -2.40 -25.34
N PRO A 2 -6.33 -3.73 -25.52
CA PRO A 2 -7.47 -4.53 -25.94
C PRO A 2 -8.51 -4.55 -24.81
N GLN A 3 -9.73 -4.08 -25.07
CA GLN A 3 -10.86 -4.23 -24.14
C GLN A 3 -11.33 -5.69 -24.23
N ARG A 4 -11.09 -6.48 -23.18
CA ARG A 4 -11.44 -7.91 -23.13
C ARG A 4 -12.54 -8.17 -22.09
N GLU A 5 -13.54 -7.28 -22.09
CA GLU A 5 -14.62 -7.29 -21.10
C GLU A 5 -15.58 -8.48 -21.31
N VAL A 6 -15.84 -9.20 -20.23
CA VAL A 6 -16.90 -10.22 -20.15
C VAL A 6 -17.67 -10.02 -18.85
N CYS A 7 -19.00 -9.94 -18.94
CA CYS A 7 -19.90 -9.96 -17.79
C CYS A 7 -20.35 -11.40 -17.54
N PRO A 8 -19.94 -12.07 -16.44
CA PRO A 8 -20.46 -13.39 -16.11
C PRO A 8 -21.96 -13.31 -15.79
N LYS A 9 -22.70 -14.39 -16.08
CA LYS A 9 -24.18 -14.41 -16.00
C LYS A 9 -24.70 -15.70 -15.39
N GLY A 10 -26.01 -15.73 -15.15
CA GLY A 10 -26.74 -16.91 -14.71
C GLY A 10 -26.22 -17.42 -13.38
N TYR A 11 -26.19 -16.54 -12.39
CA TYR A 11 -25.76 -16.86 -11.05
C TYR A 11 -26.79 -17.71 -10.33
N SER A 12 -26.32 -18.77 -9.66
CA SER A 12 -27.12 -19.53 -8.71
C SER A 12 -26.45 -19.52 -7.34
N GLN A 13 -27.27 -19.55 -6.30
CA GLN A 13 -26.78 -19.63 -4.93
C GLN A 13 -26.11 -20.98 -4.68
N VAL A 14 -24.93 -20.95 -4.09
CA VAL A 14 -24.21 -22.13 -3.62
C VAL A 14 -24.69 -22.44 -2.21
N PRO A 15 -25.05 -23.71 -1.88
CA PRO A 15 -25.46 -24.07 -0.54
C PRO A 15 -24.37 -23.72 0.49
N GLN A 16 -24.75 -22.99 1.54
CA GLN A 16 -23.87 -22.62 2.65
C GLN A 16 -24.30 -23.35 3.93
N ALA A 17 -23.37 -23.46 4.90
CA ALA A 17 -23.70 -23.97 6.23
C ALA A 17 -24.70 -23.04 6.94
N THR A 18 -25.52 -23.59 7.83
CA THR A 18 -26.57 -22.85 8.57
C THR A 18 -26.04 -21.67 9.37
N ASP A 19 -24.77 -21.67 9.78
CA ASP A 19 -24.17 -20.61 10.60
C ASP A 19 -23.76 -19.36 9.80
N GLN A 20 -24.04 -19.33 8.49
CA GLN A 20 -23.68 -18.24 7.57
C GLN A 20 -24.90 -17.42 7.09
N GLU A 21 -25.93 -17.28 7.93
CA GLU A 21 -27.19 -16.62 7.54
C GLU A 21 -27.01 -15.21 6.98
N ALA A 22 -26.08 -14.42 7.53
CA ALA A 22 -25.77 -13.04 7.10
C ALA A 22 -24.79 -12.95 5.91
N SER A 23 -24.86 -13.92 4.99
CA SER A 23 -24.02 -13.97 3.79
C SER A 23 -24.75 -14.52 2.57
N VAL A 24 -24.13 -14.31 1.40
CA VAL A 24 -24.54 -14.83 0.10
C VAL A 24 -23.29 -15.39 -0.58
N HIS A 25 -23.39 -16.59 -1.15
CA HIS A 25 -22.40 -17.13 -2.09
C HIS A 25 -23.11 -17.53 -3.37
N LEU A 26 -22.72 -16.90 -4.48
CA LEU A 26 -23.25 -17.14 -5.80
C LEU A 26 -22.15 -17.68 -6.71
N ARG A 27 -22.52 -18.55 -7.64
CA ARG A 27 -21.64 -19.01 -8.71
C ARG A 27 -22.29 -18.79 -10.06
N SER A 28 -21.57 -18.12 -10.97
CA SER A 28 -22.03 -17.89 -12.34
C SER A 28 -22.08 -19.20 -13.13
N SER A 29 -22.99 -19.32 -14.08
CA SER A 29 -22.99 -20.42 -15.05
C SER A 29 -22.17 -20.04 -16.28
N THR A 30 -21.26 -20.93 -16.70
CA THR A 30 -20.42 -20.70 -17.89
C THR A 30 -20.39 -21.94 -18.78
N LYS A 31 -20.61 -21.74 -20.09
CA LYS A 31 -20.52 -22.80 -21.11
C LYS A 31 -19.12 -22.91 -21.75
N SER A 32 -18.20 -21.97 -21.50
CA SER A 32 -16.89 -21.92 -22.19
C SER A 32 -15.74 -21.17 -21.47
N LYS A 33 -15.92 -20.74 -20.22
CA LYS A 33 -14.89 -20.07 -19.38
C LYS A 33 -14.97 -20.52 -17.93
N SER A 34 -13.94 -20.24 -17.12
CA SER A 34 -13.98 -20.46 -15.67
C SER A 34 -15.20 -19.77 -15.04
N ALA A 35 -15.92 -20.50 -14.16
CA ALA A 35 -17.05 -19.94 -13.43
C ALA A 35 -16.54 -18.94 -12.37
N PHE A 36 -17.24 -17.83 -12.20
CA PHE A 36 -16.94 -16.84 -11.18
C PHE A 36 -17.80 -17.06 -9.94
N ASP A 37 -17.15 -16.98 -8.79
CA ASP A 37 -17.79 -16.92 -7.49
C ASP A 37 -17.92 -15.45 -7.08
N PHE A 38 -19.13 -15.08 -6.65
CA PHE A 38 -19.39 -13.83 -5.95
C PHE A 38 -19.81 -14.17 -4.52
N THR A 39 -19.18 -13.53 -3.54
CA THR A 39 -19.64 -13.61 -2.15
C THR A 39 -19.94 -12.23 -1.61
N PHE A 40 -20.91 -12.15 -0.70
CA PHE A 40 -21.17 -10.95 0.10
C PHE A 40 -21.51 -11.36 1.53
N GLU A 41 -20.91 -10.72 2.52
CA GLU A 41 -21.16 -11.05 3.94
C GLU A 41 -21.08 -9.83 4.85
N ALA A 42 -21.90 -9.83 5.91
CA ALA A 42 -21.76 -8.90 7.01
C ALA A 42 -20.70 -9.40 8.00
N ILE A 43 -19.70 -8.59 8.29
CA ILE A 43 -18.58 -8.94 9.18
C ILE A 43 -18.76 -8.28 10.55
N ARG A 44 -19.12 -6.99 10.55
CA ARG A 44 -19.45 -6.19 11.74
C ARG A 44 -20.69 -5.36 11.43
N PRO A 45 -21.37 -4.76 12.42
CA PRO A 45 -22.53 -3.89 12.22
C PRO A 45 -22.50 -2.92 11.03
N ASN A 46 -21.32 -2.38 10.71
CA ASN A 46 -21.14 -1.40 9.64
C ASN A 46 -20.06 -1.79 8.61
N LEU A 47 -19.61 -3.05 8.62
CA LEU A 47 -18.54 -3.57 7.77
C LEU A 47 -19.02 -4.80 7.01
N PHE A 48 -18.97 -4.74 5.70
CA PHE A 48 -19.34 -5.84 4.80
C PHE A 48 -18.17 -6.17 3.89
N ARG A 49 -18.08 -7.41 3.43
CA ARG A 49 -17.12 -7.84 2.42
C ARG A 49 -17.84 -8.38 1.20
N ALA A 50 -17.35 -8.03 0.02
CA ALA A 50 -17.68 -8.69 -1.23
C ALA A 50 -16.42 -9.28 -1.87
N THR A 51 -16.53 -10.46 -2.47
CA THR A 51 -15.49 -11.00 -3.36
C THR A 51 -16.07 -11.31 -4.72
N PHE A 52 -15.25 -11.18 -5.76
CA PHE A 52 -15.58 -11.61 -7.12
C PHE A 52 -14.31 -12.19 -7.75
N ALA A 53 -14.28 -13.52 -7.90
CA ALA A 53 -13.07 -14.25 -8.26
C ALA A 53 -13.37 -15.55 -9.02
N SER A 54 -12.36 -16.12 -9.66
CA SER A 54 -12.41 -17.45 -10.26
C SER A 54 -11.07 -18.17 -10.06
N THR A 55 -10.94 -19.40 -10.55
CA THR A 55 -9.65 -20.11 -10.55
C THR A 55 -8.59 -19.40 -11.39
N GLU A 56 -9.00 -18.71 -12.46
CA GLU A 56 -8.10 -17.95 -13.33
C GLU A 56 -7.87 -16.52 -12.83
N HIS A 57 -8.78 -16.02 -11.97
CA HIS A 57 -8.73 -14.69 -11.37
C HIS A 57 -8.84 -14.84 -9.85
N PRO A 58 -7.81 -15.38 -9.17
CA PRO A 58 -7.85 -15.56 -7.74
C PRO A 58 -7.85 -14.20 -7.03
N ILE A 59 -8.48 -14.11 -5.85
CA ILE A 59 -8.34 -12.95 -4.97
C ILE A 59 -6.85 -12.67 -4.68
N PRO A 60 -6.48 -11.45 -4.26
CA PRO A 60 -5.09 -11.13 -3.92
C PRO A 60 -4.46 -12.22 -3.04
N PRO A 61 -3.34 -12.84 -3.45
CA PRO A 61 -2.73 -13.95 -2.70
C PRO A 61 -2.38 -13.56 -1.26
N TYR A 62 -1.91 -12.31 -1.13
CA TYR A 62 -1.57 -11.63 0.10
C TYR A 62 -2.40 -10.34 0.21
N PRO A 63 -3.61 -10.39 0.80
CA PRO A 63 -4.44 -9.20 0.98
C PRO A 63 -3.79 -8.19 1.92
N SER A 64 -3.93 -6.89 1.62
CA SER A 64 -3.40 -5.78 2.43
C SER A 64 -4.08 -5.59 3.79
N VAL A 65 -4.91 -6.55 4.21
CA VAL A 65 -5.50 -6.65 5.54
C VAL A 65 -5.59 -8.11 5.96
N THR A 66 -5.35 -8.37 7.24
CA THR A 66 -5.72 -9.65 7.82
C THR A 66 -7.23 -9.84 7.77
N LYS A 67 -7.69 -10.99 7.26
CA LYS A 67 -9.11 -11.33 7.18
C LYS A 67 -9.77 -11.20 8.56
N PRO A 68 -10.68 -10.23 8.78
CA PRO A 68 -11.28 -10.03 10.09
C PRO A 68 -12.25 -11.16 10.41
N GLU A 69 -12.33 -11.52 11.69
CA GLU A 69 -13.35 -12.42 12.20
C GLU A 69 -14.74 -11.78 12.08
N ILE A 70 -15.74 -12.60 11.81
CA ILE A 70 -17.14 -12.18 11.81
C ILE A 70 -17.55 -11.96 13.27
N ASN A 71 -17.95 -10.75 13.61
CA ASN A 71 -18.48 -10.40 14.92
C ASN A 71 -19.76 -9.58 14.77
N LEU A 72 -20.89 -10.29 14.82
CA LEU A 72 -22.23 -9.73 14.84
C LEU A 72 -22.89 -9.88 16.22
N GLN A 73 -22.12 -10.20 17.28
CA GLN A 73 -22.67 -10.42 18.61
C GLN A 73 -23.35 -9.15 19.14
N GLY A 74 -24.59 -9.30 19.62
CA GLY A 74 -25.40 -8.18 20.11
C GLY A 74 -26.02 -7.32 19.01
N ALA A 75 -25.77 -7.60 17.73
CA ALA A 75 -26.49 -6.97 16.63
C ALA A 75 -27.77 -7.75 16.32
N ASN A 76 -28.87 -7.02 16.11
CA ASN A 76 -30.06 -7.62 15.51
C ASN A 76 -29.76 -7.86 14.03
N VAL A 77 -29.75 -9.15 13.64
CA VAL A 77 -29.59 -9.59 12.25
C VAL A 77 -30.92 -10.15 11.78
N PHE A 78 -31.43 -9.63 10.66
CA PHE A 78 -32.60 -10.18 10.00
C PHE A 78 -32.27 -10.43 8.54
N THR A 79 -32.66 -11.59 8.02
CA THR A 79 -32.43 -11.94 6.63
C THR A 79 -33.73 -12.28 5.94
N LYS A 80 -33.84 -11.86 4.68
CA LYS A 80 -34.98 -12.17 3.81
C LYS A 80 -34.44 -12.61 2.46
N GLU A 81 -34.81 -13.81 2.06
CA GLU A 81 -34.40 -14.40 0.80
C GLU A 81 -35.56 -14.43 -0.19
N GLY A 82 -35.27 -14.17 -1.45
CA GLY A 82 -36.15 -14.30 -2.60
C GLY A 82 -35.50 -15.16 -3.69
N PRO A 83 -36.14 -15.35 -4.85
CA PRO A 83 -35.64 -16.26 -5.89
C PRO A 83 -34.25 -15.89 -6.44
N SER A 84 -33.97 -14.58 -6.55
CA SER A 84 -32.72 -14.03 -7.07
C SER A 84 -32.22 -12.85 -6.24
N SER A 85 -32.59 -12.79 -4.96
CA SER A 85 -32.16 -11.71 -4.07
C SER A 85 -32.09 -12.14 -2.62
N LYS A 86 -31.22 -11.49 -1.85
CA LYS A 86 -31.16 -11.60 -0.40
C LYS A 86 -30.99 -10.22 0.21
N THR A 87 -31.73 -9.98 1.29
CA THR A 87 -31.58 -8.79 2.13
C THR A 87 -31.04 -9.21 3.48
N ILE A 88 -30.04 -8.49 3.97
CA ILE A 88 -29.41 -8.65 5.28
C ILE A 88 -29.53 -7.31 5.99
N ASP A 89 -30.37 -7.25 7.02
CA ASP A 89 -30.46 -6.12 7.93
C ASP A 89 -29.55 -6.40 9.12
N VAL A 90 -28.62 -5.49 9.38
CA VAL A 90 -27.70 -5.58 10.51
C VAL A 90 -27.52 -4.19 11.13
N ALA A 91 -27.86 -4.07 12.42
CA ALA A 91 -27.56 -2.89 13.24
C ALA A 91 -27.90 -1.52 12.60
N GLY A 92 -29.03 -1.42 11.90
CA GLY A 92 -29.49 -0.17 11.28
C GLY A 92 -29.11 0.01 9.80
N VAL A 93 -28.35 -0.93 9.23
CA VAL A 93 -27.98 -0.96 7.81
C VAL A 93 -28.69 -2.13 7.12
N THR A 94 -29.28 -1.86 5.96
CA THR A 94 -29.82 -2.85 5.03
C THR A 94 -28.84 -3.06 3.88
N ALA A 95 -28.34 -4.28 3.74
CA ALA A 95 -27.63 -4.73 2.55
C ALA A 95 -28.55 -5.59 1.69
N SER A 96 -28.86 -5.15 0.46
CA SER A 96 -29.60 -5.92 -0.52
C SER A 96 -28.67 -6.38 -1.63
N ILE A 97 -28.72 -7.68 -1.95
CA ILE A 97 -27.95 -8.31 -3.02
C ILE A 97 -28.99 -8.88 -3.98
N ASP A 98 -28.99 -8.38 -5.22
CA ASP A 98 -29.79 -8.91 -6.32
C ASP A 98 -28.87 -9.60 -7.33
N TRP A 99 -29.25 -10.75 -7.85
CA TRP A 99 -28.46 -11.50 -8.83
C TRP A 99 -29.31 -12.08 -9.97
N GLU A 100 -30.38 -11.39 -10.36
CA GLU A 100 -31.12 -11.73 -11.58
C GLU A 100 -30.18 -11.71 -12.81
N TYR A 101 -29.18 -10.82 -12.79
CA TYR A 101 -28.12 -10.72 -13.79
C TYR A 101 -26.74 -10.88 -13.17
N THR A 102 -25.89 -9.85 -13.24
CA THR A 102 -24.65 -9.78 -12.45
C THR A 102 -24.98 -9.24 -11.04
N PRO A 103 -24.33 -9.71 -9.96
CA PRO A 103 -24.70 -9.36 -8.60
C PRO A 103 -24.65 -7.86 -8.33
N VAL A 104 -25.70 -7.29 -7.75
CA VAL A 104 -25.79 -5.86 -7.43
C VAL A 104 -25.88 -5.71 -5.92
N VAL A 105 -24.87 -5.07 -5.31
CA VAL A 105 -24.92 -4.68 -3.91
C VAL A 105 -25.59 -3.30 -3.78
N LYS A 106 -26.53 -3.19 -2.85
CA LYS A 106 -27.15 -1.92 -2.43
C LYS A 106 -27.08 -1.80 -0.92
N LEU A 107 -26.59 -0.66 -0.42
CA LEU A 107 -26.51 -0.35 1.00
C LEU A 107 -27.36 0.86 1.34
N SER A 108 -28.21 0.74 2.34
CA SER A 108 -29.10 1.81 2.84
C SER A 108 -29.19 1.79 4.36
N TRP A 109 -29.59 2.90 4.97
CA TRP A 109 -30.15 2.84 6.32
C TRP A 109 -31.50 2.11 6.28
N ILE A 110 -31.82 1.36 7.34
CA ILE A 110 -33.12 0.70 7.47
C ILE A 110 -34.24 1.76 7.35
N GLY A 111 -35.18 1.52 6.44
CA GLY A 111 -36.31 2.42 6.15
C GLY A 111 -35.99 3.61 5.23
N SER A 112 -34.73 3.79 4.78
CA SER A 112 -34.39 4.84 3.82
C SER A 112 -34.72 4.44 2.39
N GLU A 113 -35.41 5.31 1.66
CA GLU A 113 -35.67 5.15 0.22
C GLU A 113 -34.42 5.44 -0.63
N LYS A 114 -33.59 6.40 -0.22
CA LYS A 114 -32.36 6.77 -0.92
C LYS A 114 -31.21 5.85 -0.45
N PRO A 115 -30.59 5.06 -1.35
CA PRO A 115 -29.45 4.23 -0.98
C PRO A 115 -28.20 5.08 -0.80
N LEU A 116 -27.35 4.67 0.14
CA LEU A 116 -26.02 5.26 0.31
C LEU A 116 -25.08 4.79 -0.80
N HIS A 117 -25.17 3.52 -1.17
CA HIS A 117 -24.43 2.86 -2.25
C HIS A 117 -25.32 1.96 -3.08
N LYS A 118 -25.05 1.88 -4.38
CA LYS A 118 -25.66 0.90 -5.28
C LYS A 118 -24.67 0.59 -6.40
N ASP A 119 -24.43 -0.69 -6.64
CA ASP A 119 -23.72 -1.12 -7.84
C ASP A 119 -24.52 -0.86 -9.11
N LEU A 120 -23.83 -0.77 -10.25
CA LEU A 120 -24.47 -0.50 -11.51
C LEU A 120 -25.20 -1.76 -11.99
N SER A 121 -26.52 -1.67 -12.18
CA SER A 121 -27.32 -2.78 -12.68
C SER A 121 -26.82 -3.26 -14.05
N LEU A 122 -26.84 -4.58 -14.28
CA LEU A 122 -26.42 -5.25 -15.52
C LEU A 122 -24.89 -5.26 -15.81
N ARG A 123 -24.08 -4.46 -15.09
CA ARG A 123 -22.63 -4.31 -15.34
C ARG A 123 -21.77 -4.20 -14.08
N SER A 124 -22.30 -4.54 -12.90
CA SER A 124 -21.63 -4.33 -11.61
C SER A 124 -20.29 -5.04 -11.47
N TYR A 125 -20.14 -6.26 -11.98
CA TYR A 125 -18.89 -7.02 -11.97
C TYR A 125 -18.54 -7.54 -13.35
N ILE A 126 -17.35 -7.17 -13.82
CA ILE A 126 -16.83 -7.47 -15.16
C ILE A 126 -15.43 -8.08 -15.04
N VAL A 127 -15.13 -9.04 -15.90
CA VAL A 127 -13.78 -9.57 -16.14
C VAL A 127 -13.17 -8.78 -17.29
N ASP A 128 -11.97 -8.25 -17.15
CA ASP A 128 -11.26 -7.55 -18.24
C ASP A 128 -9.80 -7.99 -18.31
N GLY A 129 -9.47 -8.80 -19.31
CA GLY A 129 -8.12 -9.32 -19.47
C GLY A 129 -7.72 -10.26 -18.33
N GLU A 130 -6.66 -9.92 -17.61
CA GLU A 130 -6.17 -10.66 -16.43
C GLU A 130 -6.81 -10.18 -15.11
N GLY A 131 -7.60 -9.12 -15.18
CA GLY A 131 -8.17 -8.43 -14.04
C GLY A 131 -9.69 -8.38 -14.05
N VAL A 132 -10.23 -7.54 -13.18
CA VAL A 132 -11.68 -7.38 -12.99
C VAL A 132 -12.05 -5.92 -12.72
N ALA A 133 -13.32 -5.59 -12.90
CA ALA A 133 -13.86 -4.27 -12.61
C ALA A 133 -15.15 -4.34 -11.80
N ASN A 134 -15.29 -3.42 -10.84
CA ASN A 134 -16.51 -3.17 -10.08
C ASN A 134 -17.10 -1.80 -10.46
N TYR A 135 -18.30 -1.81 -11.04
CA TYR A 135 -19.05 -0.62 -11.47
C TYR A 135 -20.14 -0.28 -10.46
N SER A 136 -20.23 1.00 -10.09
CA SER A 136 -21.24 1.51 -9.18
C SER A 136 -21.87 2.80 -9.66
N VAL A 137 -23.09 3.08 -9.21
CA VAL A 137 -23.80 4.31 -9.54
C VAL A 137 -23.00 5.51 -9.04
N HIS A 138 -22.86 6.53 -9.88
CA HIS A 138 -22.25 7.79 -9.50
C HIS A 138 -23.31 8.77 -8.95
N ASP A 139 -22.93 9.48 -7.89
CA ASP A 139 -23.77 10.48 -7.23
C ASP A 139 -23.04 11.83 -7.27
N ARG A 140 -23.43 12.68 -8.22
CA ARG A 140 -22.72 13.94 -8.53
C ARG A 140 -22.87 15.01 -7.45
N GLU A 141 -23.79 14.83 -6.52
CA GLU A 141 -24.04 15.77 -5.42
C GLU A 141 -23.22 15.40 -4.17
N CYS A 142 -22.52 14.27 -4.20
CA CYS A 142 -21.73 13.77 -3.09
C CYS A 142 -20.26 14.16 -3.20
N LEU A 143 -19.63 14.33 -2.04
CA LEU A 143 -18.18 14.47 -1.93
C LEU A 143 -17.52 13.10 -2.08
N HIS A 144 -16.46 13.02 -2.89
CA HIS A 144 -15.62 11.82 -3.01
C HIS A 144 -14.20 12.13 -2.55
N VAL A 145 -13.68 11.37 -1.58
CA VAL A 145 -12.32 11.55 -1.02
C VAL A 145 -11.61 10.21 -0.84
N GLY A 146 -10.29 10.24 -0.67
CA GLY A 146 -9.47 9.04 -0.41
C GLY A 146 -8.41 8.83 -1.48
N LEU A 147 -8.21 7.59 -1.91
CA LEU A 147 -7.26 7.14 -2.94
C LEU A 147 -5.77 7.32 -2.63
N GLY A 148 -5.42 7.84 -1.44
CA GLY A 148 -4.04 8.13 -1.04
C GLY A 148 -3.63 9.56 -1.39
N GLU A 149 -2.35 9.75 -1.74
CA GLU A 149 -1.84 11.03 -2.21
C GLU A 149 -2.19 11.22 -3.68
N LYS A 150 -2.97 12.26 -3.99
CA LYS A 150 -3.38 12.61 -5.35
C LYS A 150 -3.14 14.09 -5.63
N ALA A 151 -2.65 14.39 -6.84
CA ALA A 151 -2.51 15.75 -7.36
C ALA A 151 -3.91 16.28 -7.74
N ALA A 152 -4.68 16.62 -6.71
CA ALA A 152 -6.09 16.92 -6.83
C ALA A 152 -6.57 17.89 -5.76
N PRO A 153 -7.63 18.67 -6.05
CA PRO A 153 -8.51 19.14 -5.00
C PRO A 153 -9.00 17.96 -4.14
N MET A 154 -9.43 18.28 -2.92
CA MET A 154 -9.90 17.25 -1.99
C MET A 154 -11.06 16.43 -2.57
N ASP A 155 -11.96 17.06 -3.33
CA ASP A 155 -13.04 16.35 -4.04
C ASP A 155 -12.53 15.71 -5.34
N LEU A 156 -12.65 14.39 -5.39
CA LEU A 156 -12.19 13.52 -6.47
C LEU A 156 -13.27 13.31 -7.55
N THR A 157 -14.46 13.89 -7.38
CA THR A 157 -15.60 13.76 -8.29
C THR A 157 -15.26 14.21 -9.72
N GLY A 158 -15.67 13.41 -10.71
CA GLY A 158 -15.47 13.67 -12.13
C GLY A 158 -14.05 13.42 -12.66
N ARG A 159 -13.19 12.74 -11.89
CA ARG A 159 -11.77 12.51 -12.25
C ARG A 159 -11.39 11.02 -12.28
N GLN A 160 -10.23 10.73 -12.88
CA GLN A 160 -9.64 9.39 -12.95
C GLN A 160 -8.31 9.32 -12.19
N PHE A 161 -8.20 8.25 -11.41
CA PHE A 161 -7.22 7.80 -10.43
C PHE A 161 -6.36 6.59 -10.79
N GLN A 162 -5.11 6.70 -11.22
CA GLN A 162 -4.23 5.52 -11.28
C GLN A 162 -3.92 5.04 -9.85
N LEU A 163 -4.22 3.78 -9.55
CA LEU A 163 -3.76 3.11 -8.33
C LEU A 163 -2.44 2.44 -8.64
N SER A 164 -1.39 3.25 -8.57
CA SER A 164 0.01 2.87 -8.71
C SER A 164 0.85 3.93 -8.01
N ALA A 165 2.13 3.66 -7.80
CA ALA A 165 3.09 4.65 -7.33
C ALA A 165 4.19 4.89 -8.37
N THR A 166 4.70 6.11 -8.44
CA THR A 166 5.89 6.41 -9.25
C THR A 166 6.71 7.55 -8.63
N ASP A 167 7.96 7.67 -9.07
CA ASP A 167 8.84 8.78 -8.70
C ASP A 167 8.44 10.04 -9.48
N SER A 168 7.43 10.74 -8.98
CA SER A 168 6.87 11.95 -9.60
C SER A 168 7.64 13.21 -9.19
N PHE A 169 8.98 13.15 -9.26
CA PHE A 169 9.83 14.29 -8.90
C PHE A 169 9.49 15.52 -9.75
N GLY A 170 9.14 16.64 -9.09
CA GLY A 170 8.74 17.87 -9.77
C GLY A 170 7.32 17.87 -10.35
N TYR A 171 6.42 17.05 -9.79
CA TYR A 171 5.04 16.93 -10.26
C TYR A 171 4.25 18.26 -10.30
N ASP A 172 3.29 18.33 -11.22
CA ASP A 172 2.27 19.37 -11.25
C ASP A 172 1.09 18.98 -10.35
N VAL A 173 0.67 19.91 -9.50
CA VAL A 173 -0.34 19.67 -8.45
C VAL A 173 -1.74 19.37 -8.97
N TYR A 174 -2.00 19.53 -10.27
CA TYR A 174 -3.29 19.23 -10.89
C TYR A 174 -3.23 18.12 -11.95
N ASN A 175 -2.14 18.03 -12.71
CA ASN A 175 -2.07 17.24 -13.94
C ASN A 175 -1.22 15.97 -13.81
N THR A 176 -0.52 15.76 -12.70
CA THR A 176 0.35 14.59 -12.53
C THR A 176 -0.31 13.48 -11.71
N ASP A 177 -0.48 12.31 -12.30
CA ASP A 177 -0.90 11.09 -11.62
C ASP A 177 -0.25 9.89 -12.34
N PRO A 178 0.31 8.89 -11.63
CA PRO A 178 0.29 8.70 -10.17
C PRO A 178 1.29 9.56 -9.37
N LEU A 179 1.15 9.55 -8.04
CA LEU A 179 2.11 10.11 -7.07
C LEU A 179 2.74 8.98 -6.23
N TYR A 180 3.31 9.29 -5.06
CA TYR A 180 4.13 8.35 -4.29
C TYR A 180 3.33 7.36 -3.43
N LYS A 181 2.18 7.76 -2.89
CA LYS A 181 1.35 6.94 -1.99
C LYS A 181 -0.04 6.73 -2.56
N HIS A 182 -0.47 5.49 -2.70
CA HIS A 182 -1.83 5.17 -3.17
C HIS A 182 -2.49 4.17 -2.22
N ILE A 183 -3.79 4.35 -2.03
CA ILE A 183 -4.59 3.56 -1.09
C ILE A 183 -5.91 3.30 -1.83
N PRO A 184 -6.25 2.07 -2.27
CA PRO A 184 -7.53 1.76 -2.92
C PRO A 184 -8.79 1.89 -2.02
N LEU A 185 -8.91 2.98 -1.26
CA LEU A 185 -10.04 3.37 -0.42
C LEU A 185 -10.70 4.61 -1.01
N LEU A 186 -11.94 4.49 -1.51
CA LEU A 186 -12.75 5.62 -1.95
C LEU A 186 -13.92 5.81 -0.98
N ILE A 187 -14.06 7.01 -0.41
CA ILE A 187 -15.15 7.39 0.48
C ILE A 187 -16.11 8.30 -0.28
N LYS A 188 -17.37 7.90 -0.39
CA LYS A 188 -18.50 8.76 -0.76
C LYS A 188 -19.11 9.32 0.51
N ALA A 189 -19.31 10.64 0.58
CA ALA A 189 -19.95 11.33 1.69
C ALA A 189 -21.10 12.23 1.21
N SER A 190 -22.24 12.13 1.90
CA SER A 190 -23.44 12.95 1.67
C SER A 190 -24.07 13.35 3.00
N ALA A 191 -25.15 14.15 2.96
CA ALA A 191 -25.90 14.52 4.16
C ALA A 191 -26.61 13.31 4.81
N GLU A 192 -26.93 12.30 4.01
CA GLU A 192 -27.59 11.06 4.46
C GLU A 192 -26.62 10.08 5.10
N GLY A 193 -25.32 10.14 4.79
CA GLY A 193 -24.30 9.28 5.37
C GLY A 193 -23.08 9.10 4.48
N CYS A 194 -22.20 8.18 4.87
CA CYS A 194 -20.95 7.88 4.18
C CYS A 194 -20.84 6.38 3.88
N VAL A 195 -20.28 6.06 2.72
CA VAL A 195 -19.86 4.69 2.37
C VAL A 195 -18.46 4.72 1.80
N ALA A 196 -17.57 3.91 2.35
CA ALA A 196 -16.28 3.63 1.74
C ALA A 196 -16.26 2.28 1.04
N ILE A 197 -15.52 2.21 -0.06
CA ILE A 197 -15.16 0.98 -0.77
C ILE A 197 -13.64 0.87 -0.70
N PHE A 198 -13.16 -0.24 -0.16
CA PHE A 198 -11.74 -0.51 0.03
C PHE A 198 -11.35 -1.85 -0.61
N SER A 199 -10.41 -1.86 -1.55
CA SER A 199 -9.84 -3.10 -2.10
C SER A 199 -8.58 -3.52 -1.36
N THR A 200 -8.39 -4.82 -1.14
CA THR A 200 -7.22 -5.36 -0.43
C THR A 200 -6.03 -5.68 -1.33
N THR A 201 -6.12 -5.38 -2.63
CA THR A 201 -5.05 -5.68 -3.58
C THR A 201 -3.85 -4.75 -3.44
N HIS A 202 -2.65 -5.28 -3.68
CA HIS A 202 -1.44 -4.50 -3.96
C HIS A 202 -1.20 -4.33 -5.47
N SER A 203 -2.06 -4.91 -6.31
CA SER A 203 -1.98 -4.79 -7.76
C SER A 203 -2.31 -3.38 -8.21
N ARG A 204 -1.88 -3.07 -9.43
CA ARG A 204 -2.23 -1.82 -10.09
C ARG A 204 -3.72 -1.76 -10.40
N GLY A 205 -4.22 -0.55 -10.60
CA GLY A 205 -5.57 -0.37 -11.08
C GLY A 205 -5.91 1.07 -11.41
N LEU A 206 -7.20 1.32 -11.60
CA LEU A 206 -7.75 2.61 -11.94
C LEU A 206 -9.09 2.81 -11.21
N TRP A 207 -9.25 3.97 -10.58
CA TRP A 207 -10.55 4.49 -10.18
C TRP A 207 -11.01 5.57 -11.16
N SER A 208 -12.18 5.39 -11.76
CA SER A 208 -12.91 6.50 -12.39
C SER A 208 -14.06 6.90 -11.48
N VAL A 209 -14.07 8.15 -11.03
CA VAL A 209 -15.04 8.66 -10.05
C VAL A 209 -16.07 9.53 -10.78
N GLY A 210 -16.80 8.95 -11.74
CA GLY A 210 -17.79 9.69 -12.54
C GLY A 210 -17.20 10.44 -13.74
N ALA A 211 -15.91 10.27 -14.05
CA ALA A 211 -15.29 10.86 -15.24
C ALA A 211 -15.78 10.21 -16.55
N GLU A 212 -16.17 8.94 -16.47
CA GLU A 212 -16.72 8.21 -17.60
C GLU A 212 -18.24 8.38 -17.67
N ILE A 213 -18.77 8.36 -18.89
CA ILE A 213 -20.19 8.43 -19.20
C ILE A 213 -20.54 7.42 -20.29
N ASP A 214 -21.69 6.77 -20.13
CA ASP A 214 -22.28 5.93 -21.17
C ASP A 214 -23.74 6.36 -21.40
N GLY A 215 -24.23 6.26 -22.64
CA GLY A 215 -25.59 6.68 -22.98
C GLY A 215 -26.71 5.88 -22.30
N LEU A 216 -26.45 4.62 -21.95
CA LEU A 216 -27.39 3.74 -21.26
C LEU A 216 -27.29 3.85 -19.73
N TRP A 217 -26.08 4.03 -19.20
CA TRP A 217 -25.82 4.01 -17.76
C TRP A 217 -25.57 5.39 -17.12
N GLY A 218 -25.43 6.44 -17.93
CA GLY A 218 -25.03 7.77 -17.47
C GLY A 218 -23.61 7.78 -16.93
N HIS A 219 -23.33 8.68 -15.98
CA HIS A 219 -22.07 8.68 -15.25
C HIS A 219 -22.05 7.55 -14.22
N PHE A 220 -20.91 6.89 -14.08
CA PHE A 220 -20.69 5.82 -13.11
C PHE A 220 -19.33 5.94 -12.44
N LYS A 221 -19.21 5.31 -11.27
CA LYS A 221 -17.91 5.02 -10.66
C LYS A 221 -17.47 3.64 -11.13
N VAL A 222 -16.18 3.46 -11.37
CA VAL A 222 -15.63 2.14 -11.66
C VAL A 222 -14.24 2.01 -11.06
N TYR A 223 -14.03 0.91 -10.37
CA TYR A 223 -12.70 0.46 -9.99
C TYR A 223 -12.29 -0.70 -10.90
N ARG A 224 -11.19 -0.54 -11.61
CA ARG A 224 -10.56 -1.59 -12.43
C ARG A 224 -9.29 -2.03 -11.73
N GLN A 225 -9.18 -3.32 -11.44
CA GLN A 225 -7.98 -3.95 -10.92
C GLN A 225 -7.32 -4.70 -12.07
N ASP A 226 -6.03 -4.48 -12.30
CA ASP A 226 -5.36 -4.95 -13.52
C ASP A 226 -5.15 -6.48 -13.52
N HIS A 227 -5.05 -7.12 -12.35
CA HIS A 227 -4.78 -8.56 -12.22
C HIS A 227 -5.61 -9.21 -11.11
N GLY A 228 -5.99 -10.47 -11.33
CA GLY A 228 -6.69 -11.31 -10.36
C GLY A 228 -8.15 -10.92 -10.16
N GLY A 229 -8.78 -11.59 -9.20
CA GLY A 229 -10.12 -11.27 -8.69
C GLY A 229 -10.06 -10.17 -7.63
N ILE A 230 -11.23 -9.72 -7.20
CA ILE A 230 -11.35 -8.60 -6.27
C ILE A 230 -11.91 -9.05 -4.92
N GLU A 231 -11.34 -8.48 -3.86
CA GLU A 231 -11.91 -8.50 -2.51
C GLU A 231 -12.08 -7.05 -2.05
N GLN A 232 -13.32 -6.66 -1.76
CA GLN A 232 -13.67 -5.32 -1.33
C GLN A 232 -14.36 -5.33 0.03
N TYR A 233 -14.04 -4.34 0.85
CA TYR A 233 -14.77 -4.01 2.06
C TYR A 233 -15.62 -2.77 1.83
N TYR A 234 -16.87 -2.85 2.28
CA TYR A 234 -17.80 -1.73 2.34
C TYR A 234 -17.95 -1.29 3.78
N ILE A 235 -17.67 -0.01 4.05
CA ILE A 235 -17.73 0.58 5.39
C ILE A 235 -18.81 1.65 5.40
N VAL A 236 -19.85 1.46 6.19
CA VAL A 236 -20.97 2.40 6.32
C VAL A 236 -20.77 3.26 7.58
N GLY A 237 -21.05 4.55 7.49
CA GLY A 237 -20.97 5.46 8.63
C GLY A 237 -21.89 6.66 8.49
N LYS A 238 -22.21 7.32 9.61
CA LYS A 238 -22.96 8.58 9.56
C LYS A 238 -22.07 9.74 9.13
N THR A 239 -20.79 9.65 9.45
CA THR A 239 -19.77 10.66 9.15
C THR A 239 -18.51 10.02 8.55
N ILE A 240 -17.69 10.83 7.88
CA ILE A 240 -16.36 10.40 7.40
C ILE A 240 -15.50 9.91 8.59
N LYS A 241 -15.65 10.51 9.78
CA LYS A 241 -14.93 10.09 10.99
C LYS A 241 -15.27 8.65 11.38
N ASP A 242 -16.54 8.26 11.30
CA ASP A 242 -16.98 6.88 11.61
C ASP A 242 -16.34 5.89 10.63
N VAL A 243 -16.38 6.24 9.33
CA VAL A 243 -15.78 5.44 8.25
C VAL A 243 -14.27 5.29 8.44
N VAL A 244 -13.54 6.38 8.68
CA VAL A 244 -12.08 6.37 8.87
C VAL A 244 -11.70 5.58 10.12
N ARG A 245 -12.49 5.67 11.20
CA ARG A 245 -12.27 4.86 12.40
C ARG A 245 -12.45 3.37 12.11
N SER A 246 -13.57 2.97 11.50
CA SER A 246 -13.80 1.56 11.16
C SER A 246 -12.80 1.02 10.14
N TYR A 247 -12.32 1.88 9.23
CA TYR A 247 -11.21 1.56 8.34
C TYR A 247 -9.93 1.29 9.13
N ALA A 248 -9.57 2.14 10.10
CA ALA A 248 -8.41 1.89 10.98
C ALA A 248 -8.59 0.64 11.87
N GLU A 249 -9.83 0.29 12.26
CA GLU A 249 -10.12 -0.98 12.96
C GLU A 249 -10.03 -2.21 12.03
N LEU A 250 -9.96 -2.00 10.71
CA LEU A 250 -9.78 -3.05 9.72
C LEU A 250 -8.31 -3.18 9.31
N VAL A 251 -7.66 -2.06 9.00
CA VAL A 251 -6.28 -2.01 8.47
C VAL A 251 -5.21 -1.75 9.54
N GLY A 252 -5.61 -1.48 10.78
CA GLY A 252 -4.72 -1.06 11.85
C GLY A 252 -4.66 0.45 12.07
N PHE A 253 -4.37 0.84 13.31
CA PHE A 253 -4.24 2.25 13.70
C PHE A 253 -2.81 2.74 13.49
N PRO A 254 -2.62 4.02 13.11
CA PRO A 254 -1.31 4.65 13.11
C PRO A 254 -0.65 4.55 14.49
N ILE A 255 0.66 4.32 14.52
CA ILE A 255 1.38 4.14 15.78
C ILE A 255 1.99 5.43 16.24
N LEU A 256 2.08 5.57 17.56
CA LEU A 256 2.78 6.69 18.15
C LEU A 256 4.26 6.62 17.79
N VAL A 257 4.72 7.64 17.08
CA VAL A 257 6.15 7.92 16.85
C VAL A 257 6.86 8.31 18.16
N PRO A 258 8.21 8.29 18.20
CA PRO A 258 8.96 8.95 19.25
C PRO A 258 8.58 10.42 19.39
N ARG A 259 8.60 10.95 20.63
CA ARG A 259 8.25 12.35 20.89
C ARG A 259 9.08 13.35 20.07
N TRP A 260 10.36 13.02 19.82
CA TRP A 260 11.26 13.89 19.06
C TRP A 260 10.83 14.06 17.59
N ALA A 261 10.06 13.14 17.03
CA ALA A 261 9.58 13.22 15.64
C ALA A 261 8.52 14.31 15.43
N TYR A 262 7.88 14.80 16.51
CA TYR A 262 6.98 15.95 16.45
C TYR A 262 7.70 17.31 16.49
N GLY A 263 9.02 17.31 16.69
CA GLY A 263 9.83 18.53 16.63
C GLY A 263 10.25 18.88 15.21
N TYR A 264 10.97 19.98 15.05
CA TYR A 264 11.55 20.34 13.76
C TYR A 264 12.59 19.28 13.34
N ILE A 265 12.33 18.63 12.20
CA ILE A 265 13.26 17.75 11.51
C ILE A 265 13.84 18.53 10.34
N SER A 266 15.14 18.82 10.43
CA SER A 266 15.86 19.47 9.34
C SER A 266 16.20 18.46 8.23
N GLY A 267 16.44 18.95 7.02
CA GLY A 267 16.89 18.15 5.90
C GLY A 267 17.61 19.01 4.87
N GLY A 268 18.41 18.40 3.99
CA GLY A 268 19.04 19.13 2.90
C GLY A 268 20.18 18.38 2.20
N TYR A 269 20.53 18.88 1.02
CA TYR A 269 21.55 18.30 0.14
C TYR A 269 22.91 19.01 0.20
N LYS A 270 23.06 20.11 0.96
CA LYS A 270 24.28 20.93 0.89
C LYS A 270 25.56 20.12 1.12
N TYR A 271 25.59 19.24 2.13
CA TYR A 271 26.78 18.44 2.43
C TYR A 271 27.12 17.42 1.32
N THR A 272 26.15 17.04 0.48
CA THR A 272 26.39 16.12 -0.65
C THR A 272 26.98 16.83 -1.85
N MET A 273 26.74 18.14 -1.96
CA MET A 273 27.11 18.98 -3.10
C MET A 273 28.42 19.77 -2.89
N LEU A 274 29.16 19.52 -1.81
CA LEU A 274 30.45 20.18 -1.58
C LEU A 274 31.49 19.69 -2.60
N ASP A 275 32.26 20.63 -3.15
CA ASP A 275 33.44 20.33 -3.99
C ASP A 275 34.52 19.56 -3.21
N GLU A 276 34.59 19.79 -1.90
CA GLU A 276 35.47 19.11 -0.96
C GLU A 276 34.65 18.10 -0.12
N PRO A 277 34.48 16.84 -0.58
CA PRO A 277 33.65 15.84 0.10
C PRO A 277 34.10 15.59 1.56
N GLN A 278 35.39 15.72 1.85
CA GLN A 278 35.95 15.59 3.20
C GLN A 278 35.44 16.60 4.21
N LYS A 279 34.82 17.69 3.76
CA LYS A 279 34.19 18.71 4.62
C LYS A 279 32.71 18.44 4.90
N ALA A 280 32.14 17.35 4.38
CA ALA A 280 30.72 17.02 4.53
C ALA A 280 30.28 16.92 6.01
N HIS A 281 30.99 16.14 6.82
CA HIS A 281 30.68 16.00 8.25
C HIS A 281 30.81 17.32 9.01
N LEU A 282 31.81 18.16 8.68
CA LEU A 282 32.00 19.49 9.27
C LEU A 282 30.86 20.44 8.92
N ALA A 283 30.37 20.42 7.68
CA ALA A 283 29.25 21.27 7.26
C ALA A 283 27.95 20.97 8.04
N LEU A 284 27.73 19.70 8.42
CA LEU A 284 26.60 19.31 9.27
C LEU A 284 26.80 19.72 10.73
N LEU A 285 28.03 19.65 11.26
CA LEU A 285 28.35 20.18 12.58
C LEU A 285 28.21 21.72 12.65
N GLU A 286 28.66 22.43 11.62
CA GLU A 286 28.48 23.89 11.50
C GLU A 286 26.98 24.25 11.48
N PHE A 287 26.16 23.44 10.79
CA PHE A 287 24.71 23.61 10.82
C PHE A 287 24.13 23.43 12.23
N ALA A 288 24.53 22.38 12.95
CA ALA A 288 24.11 22.16 14.34
C ALA A 288 24.51 23.32 15.26
N GLU A 289 25.72 23.85 15.08
CA GLU A 289 26.19 25.00 15.83
C GLU A 289 25.38 26.27 15.52
N LYS A 290 25.05 26.52 14.26
CA LYS A 290 24.18 27.65 13.89
C LYS A 290 22.79 27.57 14.50
N LEU A 291 22.19 26.37 14.53
CA LEU A 291 20.91 26.17 15.23
C LEU A 291 21.01 26.58 16.70
N LYS A 292 22.08 26.18 17.38
CA LYS A 292 22.36 26.58 18.77
C LYS A 292 22.58 28.09 18.90
N GLN A 293 23.41 28.69 18.05
CA GLN A 293 23.71 30.13 18.05
C GLN A 293 22.44 30.98 17.84
N HIS A 294 21.52 30.54 16.98
CA HIS A 294 20.28 31.24 16.68
C HIS A 294 19.09 30.84 17.56
N GLY A 295 19.29 29.92 18.53
CA GLY A 295 18.22 29.47 19.42
C GLY A 295 17.07 28.75 18.73
N ILE A 296 17.34 28.01 17.64
CA ILE A 296 16.35 27.24 16.87
C ILE A 296 16.39 25.78 17.33
N PRO A 297 15.35 25.26 18.01
CA PRO A 297 15.31 23.85 18.39
C PRO A 297 15.22 22.95 17.16
N CYS A 298 16.06 21.92 17.10
CA CYS A 298 16.06 20.90 16.07
C CYS A 298 16.12 19.52 16.72
N SER A 299 15.18 18.64 16.38
CA SER A 299 15.07 17.32 17.00
C SER A 299 15.81 16.24 16.23
N ALA A 300 15.88 16.38 14.91
CA ALA A 300 16.56 15.44 14.02
C ALA A 300 17.02 16.10 12.72
N HIS A 301 17.94 15.43 12.02
CA HIS A 301 18.37 15.77 10.68
C HIS A 301 18.21 14.55 9.75
N GLN A 302 17.47 14.74 8.66
CA GLN A 302 17.29 13.78 7.59
C GLN A 302 18.45 13.89 6.59
N MET A 303 19.36 12.94 6.67
CA MET A 303 20.52 12.80 5.79
C MET A 303 20.08 12.23 4.44
N SER A 304 20.43 12.93 3.36
CA SER A 304 20.29 12.38 2.00
C SER A 304 21.32 11.28 1.72
N SER A 305 21.24 10.64 0.57
CA SER A 305 22.12 9.48 0.27
C SER A 305 23.62 9.77 0.08
N GLY A 306 24.08 11.01 0.26
CA GLY A 306 25.49 11.34 0.04
C GLY A 306 26.46 10.63 1.00
N TYR A 307 25.98 10.18 2.16
CA TYR A 307 26.79 9.37 3.09
C TYR A 307 27.16 8.00 2.52
N SER A 308 26.42 7.53 1.51
CA SER A 308 26.54 6.18 0.97
C SER A 308 27.03 6.15 -0.48
N ILE A 309 27.62 7.24 -0.97
CA ILE A 309 28.28 7.26 -2.27
C ILE A 309 29.63 6.53 -2.14
N ALA A 310 29.93 5.59 -3.03
CA ALA A 310 31.20 4.87 -3.05
C ALA A 310 32.39 5.85 -3.16
N GLU A 311 33.49 5.52 -2.47
CA GLU A 311 34.75 6.27 -2.53
C GLU A 311 35.49 6.00 -3.84
N THR A 312 35.39 4.77 -4.33
CA THR A 312 36.00 4.31 -5.57
C THR A 312 35.06 4.43 -6.75
N GLU A 313 35.61 4.54 -7.96
CA GLU A 313 34.79 4.53 -9.17
C GLU A 313 34.11 3.17 -9.38
N PRO A 314 32.84 3.14 -9.84
CA PRO A 314 31.99 4.30 -10.07
C PRO A 314 31.52 4.95 -8.76
N LYS A 315 31.65 6.28 -8.61
CA LYS A 315 31.21 7.05 -7.42
C LYS A 315 29.69 7.18 -7.33
N VAL A 316 29.02 6.04 -7.15
CA VAL A 316 27.57 5.91 -7.09
C VAL A 316 27.12 5.39 -5.74
N ARG A 317 25.82 5.42 -5.51
CA ARG A 317 25.21 5.01 -4.24
C ARG A 317 25.33 3.51 -4.01
N ASN A 318 25.91 3.16 -2.86
CA ASN A 318 25.91 1.82 -2.28
C ASN A 318 25.17 1.87 -0.94
N VAL A 319 23.91 1.43 -0.90
CA VAL A 319 23.09 1.43 0.33
C VAL A 319 23.82 0.66 1.45
N PHE A 320 23.65 1.09 2.70
CA PHE A 320 24.35 0.55 3.89
C PHE A 320 25.89 0.68 3.90
N THR A 321 26.49 1.36 2.91
CA THR A 321 27.93 1.65 2.91
C THR A 321 28.18 3.08 3.42
N TRP A 322 29.18 3.27 4.28
CA TRP A 322 29.62 4.60 4.71
C TRP A 322 30.77 5.11 3.84
N ASN A 323 30.65 6.32 3.32
CA ASN A 323 31.73 7.06 2.69
C ASN A 323 32.62 7.70 3.77
N ARG A 324 33.81 7.12 3.97
CA ARG A 324 34.82 7.53 4.94
C ARG A 324 35.60 8.76 4.52
N GLU A 325 35.61 9.15 3.25
CA GLU A 325 36.10 10.48 2.87
C GLU A 325 35.20 11.56 3.48
N ARG A 326 33.88 11.43 3.34
CA ARG A 326 32.87 12.37 3.86
C ARG A 326 32.72 12.29 5.37
N PHE A 327 32.73 11.08 5.92
CA PHE A 327 32.55 10.77 7.34
C PHE A 327 33.65 9.79 7.81
N PRO A 328 34.86 10.29 8.15
CA PRO A 328 35.99 9.42 8.52
C PRO A 328 35.68 8.49 9.70
N ASP A 329 35.03 9.04 10.73
CA ASP A 329 34.50 8.31 11.87
C ASP A 329 33.01 8.65 12.05
N PRO A 330 32.10 7.88 11.42
CA PRO A 330 30.67 8.11 11.53
C PRO A 330 30.17 8.02 12.97
N GLN A 331 30.71 7.12 13.79
CA GLN A 331 30.24 6.91 15.16
C GLN A 331 30.56 8.11 16.05
N ASP A 332 31.81 8.60 15.99
CA ASP A 332 32.21 9.82 16.71
C ASP A 332 31.44 11.05 16.20
N TRP A 333 31.26 11.17 14.88
CA TRP A 333 30.51 12.27 14.29
C TRP A 333 29.02 12.28 14.73
N ILE A 334 28.37 11.12 14.73
CA ILE A 334 26.99 10.97 15.22
C ILE A 334 26.90 11.34 16.70
N ALA A 335 27.84 10.87 17.53
CA ALA A 335 27.87 11.20 18.95
C ALA A 335 27.98 12.73 19.17
N LYS A 336 28.74 13.45 18.33
CA LYS A 336 28.80 14.92 18.36
C LYS A 336 27.45 15.55 17.98
N MET A 337 26.75 15.05 16.96
CA MET A 337 25.41 15.53 16.61
C MET A 337 24.41 15.30 17.77
N HIS A 338 24.49 14.15 18.45
CA HIS A 338 23.68 13.86 19.63
C HIS A 338 23.98 14.79 20.81
N GLN A 339 25.21 15.29 20.98
CA GLN A 339 25.54 16.31 21.98
C GLN A 339 24.83 17.65 21.73
N TYR A 340 24.47 17.95 20.47
CA TYR A 340 23.58 19.06 20.12
C TYR A 340 22.09 18.74 20.29
N GLY A 341 21.75 17.52 20.72
CA GLY A 341 20.37 17.04 20.84
C GLY A 341 19.74 16.63 19.51
N ILE A 342 20.52 16.53 18.43
CA ILE A 342 20.04 16.28 17.07
C ILE A 342 20.23 14.80 16.73
N ARG A 343 19.12 14.11 16.47
CA ARG A 343 19.09 12.73 15.96
C ARG A 343 19.34 12.66 14.46
N LEU A 344 19.70 11.49 13.96
CA LEU A 344 20.03 11.30 12.55
C LEU A 344 19.18 10.24 11.89
N LEU A 345 18.65 10.59 10.72
CA LEU A 345 17.88 9.69 9.85
C LEU A 345 18.62 9.50 8.54
N THR A 346 18.87 8.26 8.13
CA THR A 346 19.62 7.98 6.89
C THR A 346 18.73 7.52 5.76
N ASN A 347 18.89 8.13 4.59
CA ASN A 347 18.32 7.68 3.33
C ASN A 347 18.81 6.26 2.98
N ILE A 348 17.88 5.34 2.75
CA ILE A 348 18.13 3.98 2.26
C ILE A 348 17.15 3.67 1.15
N LYS A 349 17.61 2.99 0.10
CA LYS A 349 16.84 2.73 -1.13
C LYS A 349 16.76 1.24 -1.41
N PRO A 350 15.62 0.70 -1.85
CA PRO A 350 15.39 -0.74 -1.96
C PRO A 350 15.92 -1.32 -3.28
N PHE A 351 17.08 -0.86 -3.71
CA PHE A 351 17.72 -1.33 -4.93
C PHE A 351 19.23 -1.27 -4.79
N LEU A 352 19.91 -2.13 -5.54
CA LEU A 352 21.36 -2.10 -5.68
C LEU A 352 21.70 -1.81 -7.14
N LEU A 353 22.65 -0.90 -7.35
CA LEU A 353 23.32 -0.77 -8.63
C LEU A 353 24.21 -2.01 -8.85
N ALA A 354 24.44 -2.39 -10.09
CA ALA A 354 25.26 -3.55 -10.44
C ALA A 354 26.70 -3.47 -9.90
N SER A 355 27.20 -2.26 -9.61
CA SER A 355 28.50 -2.02 -8.99
C SER A 355 28.53 -2.18 -7.47
N HIS A 356 27.40 -2.45 -6.82
CA HIS A 356 27.34 -2.65 -5.38
C HIS A 356 28.13 -3.92 -4.98
N PRO A 357 28.98 -3.90 -3.93
CA PRO A 357 29.78 -5.07 -3.54
C PRO A 357 28.96 -6.34 -3.28
N ASP A 358 27.79 -6.19 -2.67
CA ASP A 358 26.85 -7.28 -2.40
C ASP A 358 25.90 -7.62 -3.57
N PHE A 359 26.04 -7.01 -4.76
CA PHE A 359 25.12 -7.27 -5.88
C PHE A 359 25.11 -8.74 -6.27
N GLN A 360 26.29 -9.33 -6.54
CA GLN A 360 26.38 -10.74 -6.92
C GLN A 360 25.88 -11.68 -5.82
N LYS A 361 26.15 -11.34 -4.55
CA LYS A 361 25.64 -12.08 -3.40
C LYS A 361 24.11 -12.15 -3.40
N LEU A 362 23.42 -11.04 -3.70
CA LEU A 362 21.96 -11.04 -3.81
C LEU A 362 21.46 -11.71 -5.10
N VAL A 363 22.21 -11.68 -6.21
CA VAL A 363 21.88 -12.50 -7.39
C VAL A 363 21.88 -13.99 -7.02
N ASP A 364 22.96 -14.47 -6.39
CA ASP A 364 23.14 -15.88 -6.02
C ASP A 364 22.10 -16.34 -5.00
N ALA A 365 21.65 -15.44 -4.13
CA ALA A 365 20.62 -15.70 -3.13
C ALA A 365 19.17 -15.54 -3.64
N GLY A 366 18.97 -15.19 -4.92
CA GLY A 366 17.63 -14.91 -5.47
C GLY A 366 16.96 -13.71 -4.79
N GLY A 367 17.71 -12.65 -4.53
CA GLY A 367 17.25 -11.47 -3.80
C GLY A 367 16.63 -10.36 -4.64
N PHE A 368 16.54 -10.55 -5.96
CA PHE A 368 15.96 -9.60 -6.90
C PHE A 368 14.79 -10.22 -7.64
N PHE A 369 13.89 -9.37 -8.16
CA PHE A 369 12.89 -9.79 -9.15
C PHE A 369 13.57 -10.44 -10.34
N LYS A 370 12.86 -11.35 -11.02
CA LYS A 370 13.36 -12.01 -12.21
C LYS A 370 12.55 -11.66 -13.45
N ASP A 371 13.26 -11.41 -14.54
CA ASP A 371 12.68 -11.14 -15.86
C ASP A 371 12.16 -12.42 -16.55
N ALA A 372 11.70 -12.28 -17.80
CA ALA A 372 11.17 -13.37 -18.60
C ALA A 372 12.23 -14.45 -18.92
N GLU A 373 13.51 -14.08 -18.91
CA GLU A 373 14.67 -14.96 -19.07
C GLU A 373 15.17 -15.55 -17.73
N ASN A 374 14.43 -15.33 -16.64
CA ASN A 374 14.74 -15.79 -15.29
C ASN A 374 16.11 -15.25 -14.79
N GLN A 375 16.54 -14.10 -15.29
CA GLN A 375 17.71 -13.33 -14.84
C GLN A 375 17.29 -12.24 -13.85
N PRO A 376 18.22 -11.67 -13.06
CA PRO A 376 17.91 -10.50 -12.24
C PRO A 376 17.30 -9.40 -13.11
N GLY A 377 16.15 -8.86 -12.70
CA GLY A 377 15.42 -7.83 -13.42
C GLY A 377 16.17 -6.50 -13.42
N TYR A 378 17.05 -6.31 -14.40
CA TYR A 378 17.85 -5.10 -14.55
C TYR A 378 16.99 -3.92 -15.00
N MET A 379 17.27 -2.75 -14.42
CA MET A 379 16.62 -1.50 -14.78
C MET A 379 17.52 -0.30 -14.49
N ARG A 380 17.13 0.85 -15.05
CA ARG A 380 17.81 2.12 -14.81
C ARG A 380 17.32 2.72 -13.50
N LEU A 381 18.24 2.87 -12.56
CA LEU A 381 17.99 3.35 -11.20
C LEU A 381 18.79 4.62 -10.92
N TRP A 382 18.36 5.41 -9.94
CA TRP A 382 19.12 6.57 -9.47
C TRP A 382 20.51 6.15 -9.00
N SER A 383 21.57 6.71 -9.59
CA SER A 383 22.95 6.32 -9.27
C SER A 383 23.64 7.26 -8.30
N ALA A 384 23.76 8.54 -8.65
CA ALA A 384 24.35 9.58 -7.82
C ALA A 384 23.38 10.76 -7.67
N GLY A 385 23.85 12.01 -7.76
CA GLY A 385 23.05 13.24 -7.63
C GLY A 385 21.92 13.38 -8.67
N GLY A 386 21.34 14.58 -8.78
CA GLY A 386 20.21 14.84 -9.67
C GLY A 386 20.46 14.44 -11.13
N ALA A 387 19.46 13.82 -11.76
CA ALA A 387 19.48 13.33 -13.16
C ALA A 387 20.56 12.29 -13.51
N THR A 388 21.18 11.61 -12.54
CA THR A 388 22.15 10.54 -12.80
C THR A 388 21.56 9.15 -12.56
N GLY A 389 21.82 8.22 -13.47
CA GLY A 389 21.33 6.85 -13.38
C GLY A 389 22.42 5.80 -13.61
N GLY A 390 22.14 4.56 -13.22
CA GLY A 390 22.98 3.39 -13.42
C GLY A 390 22.13 2.13 -13.47
N ASP A 391 22.67 1.06 -14.05
CA ASP A 391 21.95 -0.21 -14.15
C ASP A 391 22.04 -0.98 -12.82
N GLY A 392 20.96 -1.63 -12.43
CA GLY A 392 20.86 -2.40 -11.21
C GLY A 392 19.50 -3.08 -11.07
N ALA A 393 19.17 -3.56 -9.88
CA ALA A 393 17.95 -4.31 -9.63
C ALA A 393 17.29 -3.91 -8.31
N HIS A 394 15.95 -3.95 -8.28
CA HIS A 394 15.17 -3.77 -7.06
C HIS A 394 15.18 -5.03 -6.20
N ILE A 395 15.27 -4.85 -4.89
CA ILE A 395 15.20 -5.92 -3.90
C ILE A 395 13.80 -6.52 -3.89
N ASP A 396 13.74 -7.84 -4.06
CA ASP A 396 12.55 -8.63 -3.82
C ASP A 396 12.43 -8.94 -2.31
N PHE A 397 11.63 -8.15 -1.58
CA PHE A 397 11.37 -8.37 -0.15
C PHE A 397 10.59 -9.65 0.17
N THR A 398 10.11 -10.40 -0.83
CA THR A 398 9.55 -11.74 -0.60
C THR A 398 10.64 -12.83 -0.64
N SER A 399 11.89 -12.46 -0.91
CA SER A 399 13.07 -13.29 -0.71
C SER A 399 13.54 -13.21 0.74
N ALA A 400 13.53 -14.34 1.45
CA ALA A 400 13.96 -14.44 2.84
C ALA A 400 15.39 -13.92 3.04
N GLU A 401 16.30 -14.24 2.12
CA GLU A 401 17.69 -13.79 2.17
C GLU A 401 17.83 -12.29 1.94
N ALA A 402 17.07 -11.71 1.01
CA ALA A 402 17.13 -10.28 0.75
C ALA A 402 16.42 -9.46 1.85
N PHE A 403 15.31 -9.96 2.38
CA PHE A 403 14.65 -9.39 3.56
C PHE A 403 15.62 -9.36 4.75
N LYS A 404 16.33 -10.47 5.00
CA LYS A 404 17.33 -10.56 6.06
C LYS A 404 18.52 -9.63 5.80
N TRP A 405 19.01 -9.56 4.57
CA TRP A 405 20.11 -8.66 4.20
C TRP A 405 19.75 -7.20 4.47
N TRP A 406 18.53 -6.79 4.13
CA TRP A 406 18.03 -5.44 4.43
C TRP A 406 17.94 -5.19 5.93
N TYR A 407 17.34 -6.13 6.66
CA TYR A 407 17.21 -6.08 8.12
C TYR A 407 18.59 -5.90 8.79
N ASP A 408 19.57 -6.73 8.42
CA ASP A 408 20.94 -6.66 8.95
C ASP A 408 21.62 -5.33 8.58
N GLY A 409 21.36 -4.82 7.37
CA GLY A 409 21.81 -3.51 6.90
C GLY A 409 21.28 -2.36 7.75
N VAL A 410 19.98 -2.37 8.08
CA VAL A 410 19.36 -1.39 8.99
C VAL A 410 19.99 -1.46 10.38
N GLN A 411 20.18 -2.67 10.93
CA GLN A 411 20.86 -2.83 12.22
C GLN A 411 22.32 -2.34 12.17
N SER A 412 23.01 -2.50 11.03
CA SER A 412 24.38 -2.00 10.88
C SER A 412 24.47 -0.48 10.99
N LEU A 413 23.51 0.25 10.43
CA LEU A 413 23.42 1.71 10.55
C LEU A 413 23.10 2.14 11.98
N GLN A 414 22.17 1.44 12.64
CA GLN A 414 21.82 1.72 14.04
C GLN A 414 22.99 1.47 15.00
N LYS A 415 23.78 0.41 14.78
CA LYS A 415 25.01 0.13 15.57
C LYS A 415 26.01 1.28 15.54
N VAL A 416 26.04 2.04 14.45
CA VAL A 416 26.91 3.22 14.28
C VAL A 416 26.31 4.47 14.94
N GLY A 417 25.02 4.44 15.31
CA GLY A 417 24.33 5.48 16.08
C GLY A 417 23.17 6.15 15.37
N ILE A 418 22.76 5.70 14.17
CA ILE A 418 21.60 6.23 13.46
C ILE A 418 20.30 5.95 14.23
N ASP A 419 19.43 6.96 14.36
CA ASP A 419 18.22 6.90 15.18
C ASP A 419 16.97 6.43 14.42
N GLY A 420 16.98 6.50 13.10
CA GLY A 420 15.85 6.09 12.28
C GLY A 420 16.19 5.99 10.79
N MET A 421 15.32 5.34 10.05
CA MET A 421 15.54 5.06 8.63
C MET A 421 14.64 5.94 7.76
N TRP A 422 15.17 6.38 6.62
CA TRP A 422 14.37 6.99 5.56
C TRP A 422 14.34 6.05 4.35
N ASN A 423 13.26 5.28 4.25
CA ASN A 423 12.94 4.43 3.11
C ASN A 423 12.55 5.32 1.92
N ASP A 424 13.43 5.46 0.94
CA ASP A 424 13.28 6.33 -0.22
C ASP A 424 13.29 5.51 -1.52
N ASN A 425 12.69 6.05 -2.58
CA ASN A 425 12.59 5.37 -3.88
C ASN A 425 11.96 3.98 -3.82
N ASN A 426 10.96 3.81 -2.95
CA ASN A 426 10.31 2.53 -2.68
C ASN A 426 8.90 2.43 -3.29
N GLU A 427 8.67 3.13 -4.40
CA GLU A 427 7.44 3.03 -5.20
C GLU A 427 7.37 1.75 -6.05
N TYR A 428 8.49 1.06 -6.24
CA TYR A 428 8.60 -0.15 -7.08
C TYR A 428 8.08 0.05 -8.50
N THR A 429 8.69 1.00 -9.23
CA THR A 429 8.39 1.29 -10.64
C THR A 429 8.96 0.21 -11.57
N LEU A 430 8.58 -1.05 -11.35
CA LEU A 430 9.00 -2.21 -12.15
C LEU A 430 8.50 -2.06 -13.60
N PRO A 431 9.28 -2.48 -14.61
CA PRO A 431 8.92 -2.28 -16.00
C PRO A 431 7.84 -3.25 -16.49
N ASP A 432 7.67 -4.38 -15.83
CA ASP A 432 6.83 -5.49 -16.29
C ASP A 432 6.14 -6.17 -15.10
N ASP A 433 4.85 -6.44 -15.26
CA ASP A 433 4.00 -7.11 -14.25
C ASP A 433 4.10 -8.65 -14.36
N ASP A 434 4.70 -9.19 -15.43
CA ASP A 434 4.98 -10.63 -15.59
C ASP A 434 6.29 -11.07 -14.92
N TRP A 435 7.12 -10.13 -14.45
CA TRP A 435 8.29 -10.45 -13.65
C TRP A 435 7.91 -11.26 -12.41
N THR A 436 8.82 -12.13 -11.98
CA THR A 436 8.56 -13.10 -10.90
C THR A 436 9.31 -12.79 -9.62
N MET A 437 8.78 -13.29 -8.51
CA MET A 437 9.33 -13.13 -7.16
C MET A 437 9.61 -14.48 -6.49
N SER A 438 10.35 -14.43 -5.39
CA SER A 438 10.86 -15.60 -4.67
C SER A 438 9.83 -16.23 -3.73
N LEU A 439 9.04 -15.42 -3.04
CA LEU A 439 7.93 -15.84 -2.16
C LEU A 439 8.31 -16.87 -1.07
N ASN A 440 9.55 -16.83 -0.57
CA ASN A 440 10.04 -17.74 0.46
C ASN A 440 10.27 -17.04 1.81
N GLU A 441 10.02 -15.73 1.91
CA GLU A 441 10.04 -14.99 3.15
C GLU A 441 8.87 -15.43 4.06
N PRO A 442 9.11 -15.67 5.37
CA PRO A 442 8.10 -16.25 6.27
C PRO A 442 6.77 -15.50 6.37
N THR A 443 6.77 -14.18 6.21
CA THR A 443 5.56 -13.34 6.28
C THR A 443 4.59 -13.64 5.14
N VAL A 444 5.08 -14.03 3.97
CA VAL A 444 4.26 -14.35 2.78
C VAL A 444 4.10 -15.86 2.53
N ALA A 445 4.76 -16.72 3.30
CA ALA A 445 4.84 -18.16 3.06
C ALA A 445 3.46 -18.86 2.99
N ASP A 446 2.53 -18.52 3.89
CA ASP A 446 1.18 -19.10 3.90
C ASP A 446 0.38 -18.76 2.64
N ALA A 447 0.59 -17.55 2.09
CA ALA A 447 -0.01 -17.14 0.83
C ALA A 447 0.65 -17.85 -0.36
N ALA A 448 1.98 -18.01 -0.31
CA ALA A 448 2.77 -18.65 -1.36
C ALA A 448 2.44 -20.14 -1.51
N ALA A 449 2.07 -20.82 -0.42
CA ALA A 449 1.69 -22.23 -0.41
C ALA A 449 0.41 -22.55 -1.21
N LYS A 450 -0.35 -21.54 -1.65
CA LYS A 450 -1.63 -21.71 -2.37
C LYS A 450 -1.48 -22.00 -3.87
N ASP A 451 -0.25 -22.20 -4.37
CA ASP A 451 0.08 -22.55 -5.77
C ASP A 451 -0.53 -21.60 -6.81
N VAL A 452 -0.34 -20.30 -6.61
CA VAL A 452 -0.74 -19.23 -7.53
C VAL A 452 0.47 -18.67 -8.28
N LYS A 453 0.25 -18.05 -9.44
CA LYS A 453 1.32 -17.39 -10.23
C LYS A 453 2.10 -16.43 -9.33
N ASN A 454 3.43 -16.53 -9.32
CA ASN A 454 4.32 -15.68 -8.53
C ASN A 454 4.69 -14.38 -9.25
N SER A 455 3.80 -13.85 -10.10
CA SER A 455 4.06 -12.64 -10.86
C SER A 455 3.74 -11.38 -10.06
N VAL A 456 4.50 -10.32 -10.35
CA VAL A 456 4.34 -8.98 -9.78
C VAL A 456 2.92 -8.44 -9.99
N GLY A 457 2.29 -8.71 -11.13
CA GLY A 457 0.93 -8.28 -11.43
C GLY A 457 -0.09 -8.80 -10.42
N LEU A 458 -0.03 -10.09 -10.10
CA LEU A 458 -1.00 -10.74 -9.20
C LEU A 458 -0.74 -10.42 -7.73
N TRP A 459 0.53 -10.43 -7.30
CA TRP A 459 0.90 -10.16 -5.91
C TRP A 459 0.98 -8.68 -5.57
N GLY A 460 1.24 -7.85 -6.59
CA GLY A 460 1.27 -6.40 -6.50
C GLY A 460 2.60 -5.82 -6.06
N ARG A 461 2.98 -4.71 -6.70
CA ARG A 461 4.23 -3.98 -6.45
C ARG A 461 4.27 -3.36 -5.06
N ALA A 462 3.11 -2.89 -4.57
CA ALA A 462 2.99 -2.18 -3.31
C ALA A 462 3.29 -3.07 -2.08
N LEU A 463 3.21 -4.40 -2.24
CA LEU A 463 3.60 -5.37 -1.21
C LEU A 463 5.04 -5.12 -0.73
N HIS A 464 5.96 -4.82 -1.65
CA HIS A 464 7.36 -4.64 -1.28
C HIS A 464 7.60 -3.33 -0.52
N THR A 465 6.77 -2.31 -0.74
CA THR A 465 6.79 -1.07 0.05
C THR A 465 6.44 -1.37 1.52
N GLU A 466 5.42 -2.19 1.76
CA GLU A 466 5.03 -2.66 3.09
C GLU A 466 6.13 -3.52 3.73
N LEU A 467 6.63 -4.53 3.01
CA LEU A 467 7.66 -5.44 3.54
C LEU A 467 9.00 -4.72 3.82
N MET A 468 9.37 -3.72 3.02
CA MET A 468 10.52 -2.84 3.31
C MET A 468 10.29 -2.03 4.59
N GLY A 469 9.09 -1.47 4.77
CA GLY A 469 8.70 -0.78 6.01
C GLY A 469 8.80 -1.68 7.22
N LYS A 470 8.26 -2.90 7.13
CA LYS A 470 8.33 -3.94 8.15
C LYS A 470 9.77 -4.32 8.48
N SER A 471 10.59 -4.63 7.48
CA SER A 471 11.99 -5.02 7.68
C SER A 471 12.78 -3.92 8.39
N SER A 472 12.65 -2.67 7.96
CA SER A 472 13.28 -1.51 8.61
C SER A 472 12.77 -1.30 10.05
N HIS A 473 11.46 -1.40 10.26
CA HIS A 473 10.85 -1.22 11.58
C HIS A 473 11.33 -2.29 12.57
N ASP A 474 11.32 -3.55 12.16
CA ASP A 474 11.64 -4.69 13.02
C ASP A 474 13.10 -4.70 13.41
N ALA A 475 13.99 -4.39 12.45
CA ALA A 475 15.41 -4.24 12.70
C ALA A 475 15.69 -3.23 13.82
N LEU A 476 15.02 -2.08 13.79
CA LEU A 476 15.13 -1.05 14.83
C LEU A 476 14.52 -1.49 16.17
N GLN A 477 13.34 -2.12 16.12
CA GLN A 477 12.60 -2.56 17.30
C GLN A 477 13.34 -3.63 18.08
N ASP A 478 14.00 -4.56 17.40
CA ASP A 478 14.72 -5.67 18.02
C ASP A 478 16.05 -5.24 18.66
N MET A 479 16.70 -4.22 18.08
CA MET A 479 17.91 -3.62 18.64
C MET A 479 17.62 -2.80 19.90
N GLU A 480 16.51 -2.05 19.92
CA GLU A 480 16.14 -1.18 21.05
C GLU A 480 14.66 -1.37 21.46
N PRO A 481 14.31 -2.48 22.14
CA PRO A 481 12.91 -2.85 22.41
C PRO A 481 12.10 -1.83 23.23
N LYS A 482 12.79 -0.95 23.96
CA LYS A 482 12.17 0.07 24.82
C LYS A 482 11.92 1.40 24.10
N LEU A 483 12.46 1.55 22.88
CA LEU A 483 12.26 2.74 22.05
C LEU A 483 11.22 2.46 20.99
N ARG A 484 10.55 3.53 20.53
CA ARG A 484 9.67 3.47 19.37
C ARG A 484 10.55 3.61 18.13
N PRO A 485 10.49 2.69 17.17
CA PRO A 485 11.14 2.88 15.88
C PRO A 485 10.60 4.13 15.17
N PHE A 486 11.43 4.75 14.34
CA PHE A 486 11.01 5.78 13.40
C PHE A 486 11.50 5.44 12.00
N VAL A 487 10.55 5.12 11.12
CA VAL A 487 10.79 4.83 9.71
C VAL A 487 10.01 5.86 8.90
N LEU A 488 10.74 6.79 8.29
CA LEU A 488 10.17 7.73 7.32
C LEU A 488 10.11 7.05 5.96
N THR A 489 8.97 7.08 5.28
CA THR A 489 8.83 6.41 3.98
C THR A 489 8.26 7.32 2.90
N ARG A 490 8.81 7.22 1.69
CA ARG A 490 8.33 8.02 0.54
C ARG A 490 7.08 7.40 -0.08
N SER A 491 7.10 6.10 -0.34
CA SER A 491 5.93 5.34 -0.78
C SER A 491 5.31 4.56 0.38
N ALA A 492 4.01 4.33 0.30
CA ALA A 492 3.26 3.55 1.28
C ALA A 492 1.98 3.00 0.63
N THR A 493 1.53 1.87 1.17
CA THR A 493 0.22 1.26 0.95
C THR A 493 -0.37 0.88 2.31
N GLN A 494 -1.55 0.26 2.34
CA GLN A 494 -2.14 -0.24 3.57
C GLN A 494 -1.26 -1.33 4.20
N ASP A 495 -1.16 -1.34 5.53
CA ASP A 495 -0.37 -2.33 6.25
C ASP A 495 -1.24 -3.53 6.64
N SER A 496 -0.95 -4.70 6.08
CA SER A 496 -1.70 -5.94 6.36
C SER A 496 -1.47 -6.50 7.76
N GLN A 497 -0.40 -6.04 8.43
CA GLN A 497 0.12 -6.56 9.70
C GLN A 497 -0.01 -5.60 10.88
N ALA A 498 -0.53 -4.40 10.65
CA ALA A 498 -0.98 -3.55 11.74
C ALA A 498 -2.21 -4.20 12.40
N LYS A 499 -1.99 -5.04 13.42
CA LYS A 499 -3.08 -5.69 14.17
C LYS A 499 -4.01 -4.64 14.78
N PRO A 500 -5.32 -4.90 14.89
CA PRO A 500 -6.16 -4.08 15.75
C PRO A 500 -5.62 -4.14 17.20
N PRO A 501 -5.57 -3.03 17.94
CA PRO A 501 -5.04 -3.03 19.30
C PRO A 501 -5.85 -3.98 20.18
N THR A 502 -5.20 -4.99 20.77
CA THR A 502 -5.80 -5.75 21.88
C THR A 502 -5.54 -5.02 23.21
N PRO A 503 -6.36 -5.22 24.25
CA PRO A 503 -6.08 -4.68 25.59
C PRO A 503 -4.77 -5.27 26.15
N GLY A 504 -3.64 -4.64 25.85
CA GLY A 504 -2.31 -5.09 26.28
C GLY A 504 -1.19 -4.85 25.25
N ASP A 505 -1.52 -4.75 23.96
CA ASP A 505 -0.51 -4.60 22.90
C ASP A 505 -0.06 -3.14 22.75
N ARG A 506 1.24 -2.90 22.94
CA ARG A 506 1.87 -1.55 22.86
C ARG A 506 2.66 -1.27 21.58
N HIS A 507 2.71 -2.20 20.63
CA HIS A 507 3.61 -2.09 19.48
C HIS A 507 2.94 -2.56 18.20
N LEU A 508 2.75 -1.64 17.26
CA LEU A 508 2.35 -1.92 15.88
C LEU A 508 3.21 -1.05 14.95
N ARG A 509 3.19 -1.30 13.64
CA ARG A 509 4.25 -0.90 12.70
C ARG A 509 3.74 0.05 11.60
N ASN A 510 4.62 0.95 11.17
CA ASN A 510 4.46 2.04 10.18
C ASN A 510 4.11 3.45 10.70
N THR A 511 4.96 4.38 10.31
CA THR A 511 4.86 5.82 10.55
C THR A 511 4.87 6.53 9.18
N SER A 512 3.94 7.49 9.05
CA SER A 512 3.50 8.21 7.83
C SER A 512 4.56 8.59 6.79
#